data_AF-A0A7Z9S2K1-F1
#
_entry.id   AF-A0A7Z9S2K1-F1
#
_cell.length_a   1.000
_cell.length_b   1.000
_cell.length_c   1.000
_cell.angle_alpha   90.00
_cell.angle_beta   90.00
_cell.angle_gamma   90.00
#
_symmetry.space_group_name_H-M   'P 1'
#
loop_
_entity.id
_entity.type
_entity.pdbx_description
1 polymer ?
#
loop_
_entity_poly.entity_id
_entity_poly.type
_entity_poly.pdbx_seq_one_letter_code
_entity_poly.pdbx_strand_id
1 'polypeptide(L)'
;GADTGKIRSLGHDRHPTYGRGAEEDKDTWRSILRQLVAAGYLRLDITGFGGLSLSPNGKSLLDDGGDFRFRRDATLPKGASKRAAAARASVDLSEANENLLGALKELRMDFAKQRGVPAYVIFSDRSLIDMAETKPANDIEFAEVFGVGAAKLRDFAQPFLALIAEFKEA
;
A
#
# COMPACT_ATOMS: atom_id res chain seq x y z
N GLY A 1 9.74 4.98 -18.07
CA GLY A 1 9.67 3.55 -17.68
C GLY A 1 10.49 3.34 -16.44
N ALA A 2 10.19 2.34 -15.61
CA ALA A 2 11.04 2.04 -14.45
C ALA A 2 12.34 1.35 -14.90
N ASP A 3 13.48 1.68 -14.29
CA ASP A 3 14.72 0.93 -14.50
C ASP A 3 14.78 -0.22 -13.49
N THR A 4 14.37 -1.40 -13.94
CA THR A 4 14.38 -2.63 -13.13
C THR A 4 15.06 -3.75 -13.90
N GLY A 5 15.66 -4.71 -13.17
CA GLY A 5 16.29 -5.87 -13.79
C GLY A 5 15.32 -6.69 -14.67
N LYS A 6 14.03 -6.73 -14.31
CA LYS A 6 12.99 -7.39 -15.11
C LYS A 6 12.73 -6.69 -16.45
N ILE A 7 12.74 -5.36 -16.48
CA ILE A 7 12.55 -4.59 -17.72
C ILE A 7 13.74 -4.79 -18.66
N ARG A 8 14.97 -4.75 -18.12
CA ARG A 8 16.19 -4.97 -18.90
C ARG A 8 16.30 -6.40 -19.44
N SER A 9 16.00 -7.40 -18.63
CA SER A 9 16.04 -8.82 -19.06
C SER A 9 15.02 -9.16 -20.14
N LEU A 10 13.88 -8.47 -20.18
CA LEU A 10 12.87 -8.61 -21.22
C LEU A 10 13.09 -7.66 -22.42
N GLY A 11 14.15 -6.85 -22.40
CA GLY A 11 14.49 -5.89 -23.46
C GLY A 11 13.49 -4.74 -23.63
N HIS A 12 12.63 -4.50 -22.64
CA HIS A 12 11.60 -3.46 -22.70
C HIS A 12 12.19 -2.04 -22.62
N ASP A 13 13.40 -1.90 -22.09
CA ASP A 13 14.20 -0.67 -22.09
C ASP A 13 14.58 -0.20 -23.50
N ARG A 14 14.58 -1.10 -24.49
CA ARG A 14 14.95 -0.81 -25.88
C ARG A 14 13.77 -0.42 -26.76
N HIS A 15 12.55 -0.43 -26.24
CA HIS A 15 11.36 -0.14 -27.03
C HIS A 15 11.28 1.38 -27.36
N PRO A 16 10.84 1.80 -28.55
CA PRO A 16 10.80 3.23 -28.95
C PRO A 16 9.93 4.14 -28.07
N THR A 17 9.02 3.55 -27.29
CA THR A 17 8.16 4.26 -26.33
C THR A 17 8.69 4.20 -24.90
N TYR A 18 9.78 3.46 -24.64
CA TYR A 18 10.38 3.42 -23.32
C TYR A 18 10.86 4.81 -22.91
N GLY A 19 10.53 5.22 -21.69
CA GLY A 19 10.91 6.54 -21.16
C GLY A 19 10.06 7.70 -21.65
N ARG A 20 9.18 7.53 -22.65
CA ARG A 20 8.22 8.58 -23.02
C ARG A 20 7.22 8.81 -21.89
N GLY A 21 6.82 10.07 -21.70
CA GLY A 21 5.87 10.41 -20.65
C GLY A 21 6.50 10.56 -19.26
N ALA A 22 7.82 10.76 -19.17
CA ALA A 22 8.54 10.85 -17.90
C ALA A 22 8.19 12.11 -17.08
N GLU A 23 7.54 13.08 -17.71
CA GLU A 23 7.00 14.29 -17.08
C GLU A 23 5.81 14.01 -16.14
N GLU A 24 5.12 12.89 -16.33
CA GLU A 24 3.99 12.49 -15.49
C GLU A 24 4.40 11.41 -14.48
N ASP A 25 3.92 11.53 -13.25
CA ASP A 25 4.19 10.56 -12.20
C ASP A 25 3.39 9.25 -12.37
N LYS A 26 3.77 8.23 -11.61
CA LYS A 26 3.14 6.89 -11.68
C LYS A 26 1.64 6.92 -11.38
N ASP A 27 1.20 7.79 -10.48
CA ASP A 27 -0.20 7.85 -10.06
C ASP A 27 -1.04 8.57 -11.13
N THR A 28 -0.48 9.61 -11.76
CA THR A 28 -1.08 10.24 -12.94
C THR A 28 -1.20 9.26 -14.11
N TRP A 29 -0.14 8.52 -14.45
CA TRP A 29 -0.20 7.48 -15.49
C TRP A 29 -1.29 6.43 -15.21
N ARG A 30 -1.41 6.00 -13.95
CA ARG A 30 -2.49 5.08 -13.54
C ARG A 30 -3.87 5.69 -13.69
N SER A 31 -4.03 6.98 -13.42
CA SER A 31 -5.29 7.68 -13.65
C SER A 31 -5.65 7.76 -15.13
N ILE A 32 -4.69 8.16 -15.98
CA ILE A 32 -4.87 8.20 -17.44
C ILE A 32 -5.31 6.84 -17.98
N LEU A 33 -4.62 5.76 -17.58
CA LEU A 33 -4.98 4.40 -18.00
C LEU A 33 -6.39 3.99 -17.56
N ARG A 34 -6.80 4.31 -16.32
CA ARG A 34 -8.17 4.04 -15.85
C ARG A 34 -9.21 4.81 -16.66
N GLN A 35 -8.95 6.07 -16.97
CA GLN A 35 -9.86 6.89 -17.77
C GLN A 35 -9.97 6.38 -19.22
N LEU A 36 -8.86 5.91 -19.81
CA LEU A 36 -8.88 5.27 -21.13
C LEU A 36 -9.68 3.97 -21.14
N VAL A 37 -9.61 3.16 -20.08
CA VAL A 37 -10.45 1.97 -19.92
C VAL A 37 -11.92 2.37 -19.77
N ALA A 38 -12.23 3.34 -18.90
CA ALA A 38 -13.60 3.80 -18.67
C ALA A 38 -14.25 4.42 -19.92
N ALA A 39 -13.46 5.12 -20.74
CA ALA A 39 -13.88 5.68 -22.02
C ALA A 39 -13.91 4.63 -23.16
N GLY A 40 -13.54 3.37 -22.88
CA GLY A 40 -13.63 2.28 -23.83
C GLY A 40 -12.53 2.25 -24.89
N TYR A 41 -11.41 2.97 -24.70
CA TYR A 41 -10.24 2.92 -25.58
C TYR A 41 -9.30 1.74 -25.25
N LEU A 42 -9.29 1.31 -23.98
CA LEU A 42 -8.54 0.13 -23.51
C LEU A 42 -9.50 -0.89 -22.91
N ARG A 43 -9.15 -2.17 -23.03
CA ARG A 43 -9.86 -3.28 -22.38
C ARG A 43 -8.89 -4.17 -21.61
N LEU A 44 -9.40 -4.84 -20.58
CA LEU A 44 -8.64 -5.86 -19.86
C LEU A 44 -8.47 -7.08 -20.77
N ASP A 45 -7.23 -7.49 -20.97
CA ASP A 45 -6.89 -8.74 -21.63
C ASP A 45 -6.81 -9.85 -20.58
N ILE A 46 -7.96 -10.51 -20.37
CA ILE A 46 -8.11 -11.60 -19.41
C ILE A 46 -7.32 -12.84 -19.87
N THR A 47 -7.06 -12.98 -21.18
CA THR A 47 -6.33 -14.10 -21.77
C THR A 47 -4.81 -13.89 -21.81
N GLY A 48 -4.35 -12.64 -21.86
CA GLY A 48 -2.95 -12.22 -21.92
C GLY A 48 -2.40 -11.79 -20.55
N PHE A 49 -2.46 -12.70 -19.56
CA PHE A 49 -1.90 -12.50 -18.22
C PHE A 49 -2.47 -11.30 -17.43
N GLY A 50 -3.70 -10.85 -17.74
CA GLY A 50 -4.32 -9.71 -17.06
C GLY A 50 -3.80 -8.34 -17.51
N GLY A 51 -3.25 -8.26 -18.73
CA GLY A 51 -2.76 -7.02 -19.34
C GLY A 51 -3.86 -6.08 -19.82
N LEU A 52 -3.46 -4.97 -20.45
CA LEU A 52 -4.36 -4.07 -21.18
C LEU A 52 -4.18 -4.28 -22.68
N SER A 53 -5.28 -4.27 -23.43
CA SER A 53 -5.26 -4.31 -24.89
C SER A 53 -6.10 -3.18 -25.49
N LEU A 54 -5.78 -2.78 -26.72
CA LEU A 54 -6.48 -1.72 -27.45
C LEU A 54 -7.85 -2.19 -27.92
N SER A 55 -8.90 -1.43 -27.61
CA SER A 55 -10.22 -1.60 -28.22
C SER A 55 -10.22 -1.15 -29.69
N PRO A 56 -11.28 -1.44 -30.47
CA PRO A 56 -11.43 -0.86 -31.80
C PRO A 56 -11.32 0.68 -31.78
N ASN A 57 -11.96 1.34 -30.81
CA ASN A 57 -11.87 2.79 -30.64
C ASN A 57 -10.46 3.24 -30.26
N GLY A 58 -9.75 2.49 -29.42
CA GLY A 58 -8.35 2.73 -29.08
C GLY A 58 -7.42 2.63 -30.27
N LYS A 59 -7.70 1.68 -31.17
CA LYS A 59 -6.94 1.51 -32.41
C LYS A 59 -7.19 2.67 -33.37
N SER A 60 -8.44 3.07 -33.59
CA SER A 60 -8.76 4.26 -34.40
C SER A 60 -8.15 5.54 -33.83
N LEU A 61 -8.11 5.71 -32.51
CA LEU A 61 -7.44 6.87 -31.90
C LEU A 61 -5.93 6.93 -32.24
N LEU A 62 -5.28 5.78 -32.37
CA LEU A 62 -3.85 5.69 -32.74
C LEU A 62 -3.62 5.81 -34.25
N ASP A 63 -4.48 5.20 -35.06
CA ASP A 63 -4.31 5.08 -36.51
C ASP A 63 -4.83 6.33 -37.26
N ASP A 64 -6.02 6.81 -36.89
CA ASP A 64 -6.73 7.90 -37.57
C ASP A 64 -6.41 9.29 -36.97
N GLY A 65 -5.77 9.29 -35.80
CA GLY A 65 -5.47 10.50 -35.02
C GLY A 65 -6.69 11.08 -34.31
N GLY A 66 -6.51 11.51 -33.07
CA GLY A 66 -7.55 12.16 -32.29
C GLY A 66 -7.06 12.59 -30.92
N ASP A 67 -7.89 13.37 -30.23
CA ASP A 67 -7.57 13.90 -28.91
C ASP A 67 -8.26 13.11 -27.81
N PHE A 68 -7.48 12.62 -26.84
CA PHE A 68 -8.01 12.15 -25.58
C PHE A 68 -7.84 13.21 -24.49
N ARG A 69 -8.94 13.86 -24.12
CA ARG A 69 -8.97 14.77 -22.97
C ARG A 69 -9.17 13.95 -21.70
N PHE A 70 -8.24 14.09 -20.77
CA PHE A 70 -8.31 13.45 -19.47
C PHE A 70 -8.37 14.49 -18.35
N ARG A 71 -8.98 14.10 -17.23
CA ARG A 71 -8.95 14.89 -16.02
C ARG A 71 -7.65 14.61 -15.29
N ARG A 72 -6.87 15.65 -14.95
CA ARG A 72 -5.80 15.49 -13.95
C ARG A 72 -6.41 15.31 -12.57
N ASP A 73 -6.05 14.22 -11.92
CA ASP A 73 -6.35 14.05 -10.51
C ASP A 73 -5.53 15.07 -9.71
N ALA A 74 -6.13 15.70 -8.71
CA ALA A 74 -5.38 16.50 -7.76
C ALA A 74 -4.49 15.54 -6.95
N THR A 75 -3.22 15.43 -7.34
CA THR A 75 -2.23 14.71 -6.54
C THR A 75 -2.04 15.53 -5.26
N LEU A 76 -2.74 15.14 -4.19
CA LEU A 76 -2.39 15.61 -2.86
C LEU A 76 -0.91 15.29 -2.67
N PRO A 77 -0.05 16.27 -2.35
CA PRO A 77 1.37 16.03 -2.22
C PRO A 77 1.59 14.89 -1.23
N LYS A 78 2.48 13.94 -1.57
CA LYS A 78 2.79 12.70 -0.82
C LYS A 78 3.27 12.90 0.64
N GLY A 79 3.19 14.12 1.17
CA GLY A 79 3.41 14.46 2.59
C GLY A 79 2.19 15.05 3.32
N ALA A 80 1.17 15.56 2.62
CA ALA A 80 -0.02 16.12 3.28
C ALA A 80 -0.87 15.04 3.96
N SER A 81 -0.95 13.86 3.33
CA SER A 81 -1.56 12.67 3.94
C SER A 81 -0.77 12.18 5.16
N LYS A 82 0.57 12.27 5.18
CA LYS A 82 1.37 11.87 6.35
C LYS A 82 1.22 12.84 7.52
N ARG A 83 1.12 14.16 7.28
CA ARG A 83 0.84 15.13 8.35
C ARG A 83 -0.60 15.05 8.84
N ALA A 84 -1.58 14.82 7.96
CA ALA A 84 -2.96 14.62 8.39
C ALA A 84 -3.20 13.26 9.07
N ALA A 85 -2.46 12.22 8.69
CA ALA A 85 -2.48 10.92 9.36
C ALA A 85 -1.70 10.94 10.67
N ALA A 86 -0.58 11.67 10.78
CA ALA A 86 0.13 11.89 12.03
C ALA A 86 -0.69 12.80 13.00
N ALA A 87 -1.37 13.83 12.48
CA ALA A 87 -2.25 14.70 13.26
C ALA A 87 -3.62 14.06 13.58
N ARG A 88 -4.00 12.97 12.89
CA ARG A 88 -5.10 12.09 13.32
C ARG A 88 -4.64 10.91 14.16
N ALA A 89 -3.33 10.64 14.24
CA ALA A 89 -2.74 9.62 15.10
C ALA A 89 -2.44 10.14 16.51
N SER A 90 -2.51 11.46 16.74
CA SER A 90 -2.93 12.00 18.02
C SER A 90 -4.45 11.86 18.15
N VAL A 91 -4.92 10.61 18.08
CA VAL A 91 -6.13 10.26 18.83
C VAL A 91 -5.72 10.44 20.29
N ASP A 92 -6.61 11.02 21.07
CA ASP A 92 -6.50 11.24 22.52
C ASP A 92 -6.36 9.87 23.24
N LEU A 93 -5.22 9.22 23.03
CA LEU A 93 -4.83 7.99 23.69
C LEU A 93 -4.46 8.39 25.10
N SER A 94 -5.04 7.70 26.10
CA SER A 94 -4.57 7.87 27.47
C SER A 94 -3.06 7.62 27.53
N GLU A 95 -2.36 8.26 28.46
CA GLU A 95 -0.92 8.09 28.65
C GLU A 95 -0.50 6.60 28.73
N ALA A 96 -1.36 5.75 29.32
CA ALA A 96 -1.19 4.30 29.35
C ALA A 96 -1.20 3.65 27.96
N ASN A 97 -2.04 4.11 27.04
CA ASN A 97 -2.10 3.61 25.67
C ASN A 97 -0.93 4.13 24.81
N GLU A 98 -0.43 5.34 25.09
CA GLU A 98 0.79 5.84 24.43
C GLU A 98 2.02 5.02 24.80
N ASN A 99 2.17 4.66 26.08
CA ASN A 99 3.26 3.81 26.57
C ASN A 99 3.20 2.41 25.94
N LEU A 100 2.01 1.78 25.91
CA LEU A 100 1.82 0.50 25.24
C LEU A 100 2.11 0.58 23.73
N LEU A 101 1.67 1.64 23.06
CA LEU A 101 1.98 1.86 21.64
C LEU A 101 3.48 2.02 21.37
N GLY A 102 4.21 2.65 22.29
CA GLY A 102 5.67 2.73 22.27
C GLY A 102 6.31 1.35 22.29
N ALA A 103 5.95 0.53 23.28
CA ALA A 103 6.48 -0.83 23.43
C ALA A 103 6.13 -1.73 22.23
N LEU A 104 4.90 -1.63 21.71
CA LEU A 104 4.46 -2.35 20.51
C LEU A 104 5.29 -1.98 19.27
N LYS A 105 5.69 -0.71 19.13
CA LYS A 105 6.56 -0.26 18.04
C LYS A 105 7.96 -0.84 18.16
N GLU A 106 8.51 -0.93 19.37
CA GLU A 106 9.81 -1.53 19.63
C GLU A 106 9.81 -3.03 19.33
N LEU A 107 8.82 -3.77 19.83
CA LEU A 107 8.67 -5.19 19.53
C LEU A 107 8.56 -5.45 18.02
N ARG A 108 7.81 -4.61 17.30
CA ARG A 108 7.74 -4.66 15.84
C ARG A 108 9.10 -4.40 15.18
N MET A 109 9.89 -3.44 15.67
CA MET A 109 11.24 -3.18 15.15
C MET A 109 12.13 -4.40 15.28
N ASP A 110 12.06 -5.09 16.41
CA ASP A 110 12.94 -6.23 16.66
C ASP A 110 12.60 -7.42 15.76
N PHE A 111 11.31 -7.71 15.55
CA PHE A 111 10.90 -8.69 14.53
C PHE A 111 11.31 -8.29 13.12
N ALA A 112 11.21 -7.01 12.79
CA ALA A 112 11.59 -6.48 11.48
C ALA A 112 13.09 -6.67 11.23
N LYS A 113 13.93 -6.37 12.23
CA LYS A 113 15.38 -6.61 12.20
C LYS A 113 15.69 -8.10 12.06
N GLN A 114 15.08 -8.95 12.88
CA GLN A 114 15.30 -10.40 12.84
C GLN A 114 14.96 -11.01 11.48
N ARG A 115 13.88 -10.54 10.84
CA ARG A 115 13.44 -11.01 9.52
C ARG A 115 14.08 -10.27 8.35
N GLY A 116 14.87 -9.22 8.59
CA GLY A 116 15.50 -8.40 7.54
C GLY A 116 14.48 -7.68 6.65
N VAL A 117 13.29 -7.37 7.17
CA VAL A 117 12.20 -6.73 6.42
C VAL A 117 11.86 -5.37 7.02
N PRO A 118 11.28 -4.44 6.24
CA PRO A 118 10.74 -3.21 6.81
C PRO A 118 9.64 -3.47 7.84
N ALA A 119 9.61 -2.66 8.90
CA ALA A 119 8.68 -2.79 10.03
C ALA A 119 7.20 -2.93 9.68
N TYR A 120 6.76 -2.12 8.72
CA TYR A 120 5.36 -2.06 8.31
C TYR A 120 4.87 -3.39 7.72
N VAL A 121 5.80 -4.28 7.30
CA VAL A 121 5.51 -5.64 6.82
C VAL A 121 5.05 -6.53 7.98
N ILE A 122 5.63 -6.38 9.17
CA ILE A 122 5.22 -7.09 10.38
C ILE A 122 3.81 -6.61 10.76
N PHE A 123 3.67 -5.33 11.11
CA PHE A 123 2.38 -4.68 11.37
C PHE A 123 2.36 -3.23 10.89
N SER A 124 1.22 -2.80 10.35
CA SER A 124 0.99 -1.40 10.02
C SER A 124 0.88 -0.56 11.30
N ASP A 125 1.14 0.75 11.22
CA ASP A 125 0.93 1.63 12.38
C ASP A 125 -0.54 1.60 12.85
N ARG A 126 -1.49 1.45 11.92
CA ARG A 126 -2.91 1.32 12.25
C ARG A 126 -3.18 0.06 13.08
N SER A 127 -2.53 -1.06 12.77
CA SER A 127 -2.65 -2.30 13.53
C SER A 127 -2.13 -2.14 14.96
N LEU A 128 -1.01 -1.43 15.16
CA LEU A 128 -0.46 -1.20 16.49
C LEU A 128 -1.34 -0.27 17.34
N ILE A 129 -1.91 0.77 16.73
CA ILE A 129 -2.88 1.66 17.41
C ILE A 129 -4.11 0.85 17.84
N ASP A 130 -4.64 0.03 16.93
CA ASP A 130 -5.80 -0.81 17.22
C ASP A 130 -5.51 -1.82 18.34
N MET A 131 -4.32 -2.44 18.38
CA MET A 131 -3.88 -3.29 19.51
C MET A 131 -3.81 -2.51 20.83
N ALA A 132 -3.31 -1.27 20.81
CA ALA A 132 -3.21 -0.45 22.01
C ALA A 132 -4.58 0.01 22.53
N GLU A 133 -5.54 0.25 21.62
CA GLU A 133 -6.92 0.62 21.95
C GLU A 133 -7.74 -0.58 22.45
N THR A 134 -7.69 -1.71 21.75
CA THR A 134 -8.51 -2.90 22.04
C THR A 134 -7.91 -3.81 23.11
N LYS A 135 -6.58 -3.80 23.28
CA LYS A 135 -5.82 -4.61 24.24
C LYS A 135 -6.27 -6.08 24.24
N PRO A 136 -6.16 -6.82 23.11
CA PRO A 136 -6.59 -8.21 23.01
C PRO A 136 -5.91 -9.08 24.08
N ALA A 137 -6.68 -9.98 24.70
CA ALA A 137 -6.22 -10.88 25.76
C ALA A 137 -5.97 -12.32 25.30
N ASN A 138 -6.41 -12.67 24.10
CA ASN A 138 -6.31 -14.03 23.56
C ASN A 138 -6.21 -14.00 22.03
N ASP A 139 -5.90 -15.16 21.43
CA ASP A 139 -5.74 -15.31 19.99
C ASP A 139 -7.02 -14.95 19.20
N ILE A 140 -8.21 -15.13 19.78
CA ILE A 140 -9.48 -14.81 19.12
C ILE A 140 -9.61 -13.30 18.98
N GLU A 141 -9.44 -12.55 20.07
CA GLU A 141 -9.44 -11.09 20.07
C GLU A 141 -8.30 -10.51 19.22
N PHE A 142 -7.12 -11.16 19.24
CA PHE A 142 -5.99 -10.73 18.41
C PHE A 142 -6.27 -10.89 16.91
N ALA A 143 -7.07 -11.89 16.52
CA ALA A 143 -7.47 -12.10 15.13
C ALA A 143 -8.44 -11.02 14.61
N GLU A 144 -9.17 -10.33 15.49
CA GLU A 144 -10.09 -9.25 15.14
C GLU A 144 -9.37 -7.91 14.88
N VAL A 145 -8.13 -7.78 15.33
CA VAL A 145 -7.30 -6.58 15.11
C VAL A 145 -7.09 -6.32 13.62
N PHE A 146 -7.22 -5.06 13.23
CA PHE A 146 -7.08 -4.60 11.85
C PHE A 146 -5.75 -5.03 11.22
N GLY A 147 -5.83 -5.80 10.15
CA GLY A 147 -4.66 -6.23 9.38
C GLY A 147 -3.90 -7.42 9.99
N VAL A 148 -4.47 -8.08 11.01
CA VAL A 148 -4.08 -9.42 11.44
C VAL A 148 -4.79 -10.44 10.55
N GLY A 149 -4.01 -11.35 9.97
CA GLY A 149 -4.54 -12.50 9.23
C GLY A 149 -3.90 -13.77 9.74
N ALA A 150 -4.34 -14.93 9.24
CA ALA A 150 -3.93 -16.24 9.76
C ALA A 150 -2.40 -16.44 9.88
N ALA A 151 -1.62 -15.92 8.92
CA ALA A 151 -0.16 -15.99 8.99
C ALA A 151 0.42 -15.18 10.16
N LYS A 152 -0.06 -13.95 10.36
CA LYS A 152 0.43 -13.07 11.42
C LYS A 152 -0.04 -13.51 12.80
N LEU A 153 -1.25 -14.05 12.88
CA LEU A 153 -1.78 -14.65 14.10
C LEU A 153 -0.86 -15.78 14.57
N ARG A 154 -0.55 -16.74 13.69
CA ARG A 154 0.35 -17.85 14.04
C ARG A 154 1.76 -17.41 14.39
N ASP A 155 2.31 -16.45 13.63
CA ASP A 155 3.71 -16.06 13.75
C ASP A 155 4.00 -15.07 14.90
N PHE A 156 3.02 -14.23 15.25
CA PHE A 156 3.25 -13.05 16.09
C PHE A 156 2.24 -12.86 17.22
N ALA A 157 1.15 -13.64 17.32
CA ALA A 157 0.16 -13.42 18.38
C ALA A 157 0.77 -13.51 19.78
N GLN A 158 1.50 -14.60 20.06
CA GLN A 158 2.02 -14.86 21.41
C GLN A 158 2.96 -13.76 21.94
N PRO A 159 3.99 -13.30 21.20
CA PRO A 159 4.84 -12.20 21.65
C PRO A 159 4.09 -10.89 21.90
N PHE A 160 3.11 -10.57 21.05
CA PHE A 160 2.36 -9.32 21.17
C PHE A 160 1.32 -9.37 22.29
N LEU A 161 0.64 -10.50 22.47
CA LEU A 161 -0.29 -10.73 23.58
C LEU A 161 0.43 -10.69 24.93
N ALA A 162 1.61 -11.29 25.04
CA ALA A 162 2.43 -11.23 26.25
C ALA A 162 2.77 -9.78 26.62
N LEU A 163 3.23 -8.98 25.65
CA LEU A 163 3.53 -7.56 25.87
C LEU A 163 2.27 -6.77 26.29
N ILE A 164 1.12 -7.03 25.67
CA ILE A 164 -0.13 -6.34 26.02
C ILE A 164 -0.58 -6.70 27.44
N ALA A 165 -0.36 -7.95 27.88
CA ALA A 165 -0.69 -8.40 29.23
C ALA A 165 0.13 -7.66 30.30
N GLU A 166 1.43 -7.44 30.06
CA GLU A 166 2.30 -6.68 30.98
C GLU A 166 1.78 -5.26 31.25
N PHE A 167 1.14 -4.63 30.26
CA PHE A 167 0.56 -3.28 30.38
C PHE A 167 -0.90 -3.27 30.87
N LYS A 168 -1.53 -4.44 31.08
CA LYS A 168 -2.83 -4.54 31.77
C LYS A 168 -2.68 -4.67 33.28
N GLU A 169 -1.55 -5.18 33.75
CA GLU A 169 -1.27 -5.43 35.16
C GLU A 169 -0.51 -4.28 35.86
N ALA A 170 -0.11 -3.26 35.10
CA ALA A 170 0.55 -2.04 35.56
C ALA A 170 -0.42 -0.86 35.69
#